data_AF-A0AAX1PJF0-F1
#
_entry.id   AF-A0AAX1PJF0-F1
#
_cell.length_a   1.000
_cell.length_b   1.000
_cell.length_c   1.000
_cell.angle_alpha   90.00
_cell.angle_beta   90.00
_cell.angle_gamma   90.00
#
_symmetry.space_group_name_H-M   'P 1'
#
loop_
_entity.id
_entity.type
_entity.pdbx_description
1 polymer ?
#
loop_
_entity_poly.entity_id
_entity_poly.type
_entity_poly.pdbx_seq_one_letter_code
_entity_poly.pdbx_strand_id
1 'polypeptide(L)'
;MPYQTELSGLQPPFPNLGLIEGFFGKGWSWEARARYAQWLPRHGYGFYIYAPKEDGYLRKHWALPWPEADLEALRQLARQCRDNGLAFGVGLSPMGAHHDYDRKRPALLEKVRLIDEALQPDILAVLFDDMKGDTPDLAHHQLTIAHDIAAHSKAGRLIFCPSYYSTDPVLEKVFGAMPPRYLEDIGQQLDRRFEIFWTGPRVCSSEYPAPHLKQVTELLGRKPFLWDNYPVNDGSKASSFLHLRAFENRPAELVDLVAGHAVNPMKQAALSVLPLATLPMSYRLGKQYDADKALHASLNATCGPQISAMIEADLPLFQDMGLALLTQEQIAHLKSRYLPFQDQVCVNEILRWLAGEYVFDPDCLTD
;
A
#
# COMPACT_ATOMS: atom_id res chain seq x y z
N MET A 1 12.78 6.82 -27.29
CA MET A 1 11.69 7.36 -26.45
C MET A 1 12.17 7.33 -25.00
N PRO A 2 12.15 8.44 -24.25
CA PRO A 2 12.76 8.53 -22.91
C PRO A 2 12.19 7.49 -21.93
N TYR A 3 10.94 7.09 -22.09
CA TYR A 3 10.27 6.10 -21.23
C TYR A 3 10.95 4.72 -21.19
N GLN A 4 11.62 4.27 -22.26
CA GLN A 4 12.34 2.98 -22.24
C GLN A 4 13.58 3.02 -21.35
N THR A 5 14.26 4.18 -21.27
CA THR A 5 15.41 4.37 -20.39
C THR A 5 14.98 4.69 -18.95
N GLU A 6 13.78 5.22 -18.74
CA GLU A 6 13.23 5.50 -17.40
C GLU A 6 12.63 4.28 -16.70
N LEU A 7 12.34 3.18 -17.41
CA LEU A 7 11.85 1.92 -16.83
C LEU A 7 12.85 1.30 -15.84
N SER A 8 14.15 1.56 -16.03
CA SER A 8 15.21 1.03 -15.19
C SER A 8 16.16 2.15 -14.75
N GLY A 9 16.35 2.31 -13.44
CA GLY A 9 17.25 3.35 -12.93
C GLY A 9 17.56 3.16 -11.45
N LEU A 10 18.86 3.19 -11.12
CA LEU A 10 19.41 2.95 -9.78
C LEU A 10 19.50 4.21 -8.89
N GLN A 11 19.07 5.37 -9.38
CA GLN A 11 19.00 6.57 -8.55
C GLN A 11 17.62 6.59 -7.87
N PRO A 12 17.54 6.44 -6.54
CA PRO A 12 16.28 6.55 -5.83
C PRO A 12 15.72 7.95 -6.08
N PRO A 13 14.52 8.09 -6.68
CA PRO A 13 13.89 9.39 -6.76
C PRO A 13 13.65 9.91 -5.34
N PHE A 14 13.79 11.22 -5.15
CA PHE A 14 13.13 11.89 -4.03
C PHE A 14 11.73 12.30 -4.51
N PRO A 15 10.67 12.05 -3.72
CA PRO A 15 10.66 11.48 -2.37
C PRO A 15 10.93 9.95 -2.39
N ASN A 16 11.36 9.37 -1.27
CA ASN A 16 11.58 7.92 -1.19
C ASN A 16 10.27 7.18 -1.47
N LEU A 17 10.23 6.45 -2.58
CA LEU A 17 9.07 5.69 -3.03
C LEU A 17 9.14 4.26 -2.48
N GLY A 18 8.01 3.68 -2.15
CA GLY A 18 7.97 2.26 -1.80
C GLY A 18 6.58 1.67 -1.95
N LEU A 19 6.49 0.39 -1.62
CA LEU A 19 5.24 -0.36 -1.65
C LEU A 19 4.81 -0.68 -0.22
N ILE A 20 3.52 -0.55 0.06
CA ILE A 20 2.89 -1.09 1.27
C ILE A 20 1.85 -2.12 0.83
N GLU A 21 2.07 -3.39 1.15
CA GLU A 21 1.07 -4.45 0.90
C GLU A 21 -0.02 -4.30 1.97
N GLY A 22 -0.91 -3.31 1.82
CA GLY A 22 -1.84 -2.88 2.86
C GLY A 22 -3.32 -3.10 2.54
N PHE A 23 -3.61 -3.89 1.50
CA PHE A 23 -4.95 -4.16 1.00
C PHE A 23 -5.66 -5.30 1.75
N PHE A 24 -6.99 -5.35 1.62
CA PHE A 24 -7.87 -6.39 2.13
C PHE A 24 -8.05 -7.58 1.16
N GLY A 25 -8.45 -8.71 1.73
CA GLY A 25 -8.67 -9.96 1.00
C GLY A 25 -7.40 -10.80 0.87
N LYS A 26 -7.46 -11.81 0.01
CA LYS A 26 -6.37 -12.77 -0.18
C LYS A 26 -5.07 -12.07 -0.56
N GLY A 27 -4.04 -12.26 0.25
CA GLY A 27 -2.71 -11.70 0.07
C GLY A 27 -1.95 -12.37 -1.07
N TRP A 28 -0.83 -11.75 -1.43
CA TRP A 28 0.01 -12.25 -2.50
C TRP A 28 0.68 -13.58 -2.12
N SER A 29 0.96 -14.41 -3.13
CA SER A 29 1.79 -15.59 -2.91
C SER A 29 3.20 -15.20 -2.52
N TRP A 30 3.91 -16.06 -1.78
CA TRP A 30 5.32 -15.86 -1.44
C TRP A 30 6.20 -15.68 -2.68
N GLU A 31 5.90 -16.38 -3.77
CA GLU A 31 6.58 -16.22 -5.05
C GLU A 31 6.37 -14.82 -5.66
N ALA A 32 5.15 -14.27 -5.58
CA ALA A 32 4.88 -12.91 -6.03
C ALA A 32 5.65 -11.89 -5.17
N ARG A 33 5.66 -12.04 -3.84
CA ARG A 33 6.43 -11.18 -2.93
C ARG A 33 7.93 -11.24 -3.23
N ALA A 34 8.48 -12.42 -3.49
CA ALA A 34 9.88 -12.59 -3.91
C ALA A 34 10.20 -11.88 -5.24
N ARG A 35 9.28 -11.91 -6.21
CA ARG A 35 9.41 -11.14 -7.46
C ARG A 35 9.44 -9.64 -7.20
N TYR A 36 8.59 -9.14 -6.29
CA TYR A 36 8.59 -7.73 -5.89
C TYR A 36 9.88 -7.31 -5.20
N ALA A 37 10.44 -8.15 -4.32
CA ALA A 37 11.74 -7.89 -3.68
C ALA A 37 12.88 -7.65 -4.70
N GLN A 38 12.82 -8.31 -5.86
CA GLN A 38 13.77 -8.11 -6.96
C GLN A 38 13.37 -6.95 -7.89
N TRP A 39 12.07 -6.77 -8.14
CA TRP A 39 11.55 -5.84 -9.14
C TRP A 39 11.59 -4.39 -8.65
N LEU A 40 11.13 -4.12 -7.42
CA LEU A 40 11.01 -2.78 -6.84
C LEU A 40 12.30 -1.93 -6.93
N PRO A 41 13.48 -2.40 -6.45
CA PRO A 41 14.69 -1.58 -6.48
C PRO A 41 15.16 -1.25 -7.90
N ARG A 42 14.85 -2.11 -8.88
CA ARG A 42 15.19 -1.88 -10.30
C ARG A 42 14.31 -0.83 -10.97
N HIS A 43 13.14 -0.55 -10.39
CA HIS A 43 12.14 0.37 -10.93
C HIS A 43 12.06 1.68 -10.13
N GLY A 44 12.98 1.94 -9.20
CA GLY A 44 13.03 3.20 -8.46
C GLY A 44 12.26 3.23 -7.15
N TYR A 45 11.97 2.06 -6.57
CA TYR A 45 11.38 1.93 -5.24
C TYR A 45 12.44 1.50 -4.21
N GLY A 46 12.48 2.18 -3.06
CA GLY A 46 13.48 1.97 -2.02
C GLY A 46 13.03 1.09 -0.85
N PHE A 47 11.74 0.78 -0.72
CA PHE A 47 11.24 -0.05 0.37
C PHE A 47 9.99 -0.87 0.04
N TYR A 48 9.77 -1.93 0.81
CA TYR A 48 8.57 -2.75 0.83
C TYR A 48 8.11 -2.99 2.27
N ILE A 49 6.88 -2.57 2.60
CA ILE A 49 6.25 -2.77 3.91
C ILE A 49 5.25 -3.92 3.79
N TYR A 50 5.53 -5.02 4.49
CA TYR A 50 4.61 -6.14 4.67
C TYR A 50 3.55 -5.77 5.72
N ALA A 51 2.33 -5.50 5.28
CA ALA A 51 1.20 -5.18 6.16
C ALA A 51 -0.15 -5.74 5.66
N PRO A 52 -0.22 -6.97 5.09
CA PRO A 52 -1.45 -7.45 4.48
C PRO A 52 -2.54 -7.57 5.54
N LYS A 53 -3.74 -7.05 5.25
CA LYS A 53 -4.82 -6.98 6.24
C LYS A 53 -5.34 -8.36 6.65
N GLU A 54 -5.08 -9.39 5.85
CA GLU A 54 -5.40 -10.79 6.17
C GLU A 54 -4.45 -11.43 7.20
N ASP A 55 -3.23 -10.90 7.40
CA ASP A 55 -2.30 -11.48 8.38
C ASP A 55 -2.79 -11.12 9.79
N GLY A 56 -3.56 -12.03 10.37
CA GLY A 56 -4.09 -11.90 11.72
C GLY A 56 -3.00 -11.71 12.77
N TYR A 57 -1.79 -12.22 12.57
CA TYR A 57 -0.68 -12.07 13.52
C TYR A 57 -0.03 -10.68 13.47
N LEU A 58 -0.41 -9.83 12.51
CA LEU A 58 -0.11 -8.39 12.53
C LEU A 58 -1.31 -7.54 12.95
N ARG A 59 -2.51 -8.15 13.05
CA ARG A 59 -3.77 -7.49 13.37
C ARG A 59 -4.47 -8.19 14.53
N LYS A 60 -5.63 -8.82 14.32
CA LYS A 60 -6.50 -9.39 15.39
C LYS A 60 -5.81 -10.33 16.40
N HIS A 61 -4.78 -11.05 15.98
CA HIS A 61 -3.99 -11.99 16.78
C HIS A 61 -2.56 -11.49 17.01
N TRP A 62 -2.33 -10.18 16.99
CA TRP A 62 -1.01 -9.56 17.13
C TRP A 62 -0.23 -10.03 18.37
N ALA A 63 -0.94 -10.41 19.44
CA ALA A 63 -0.34 -10.91 20.68
C ALA A 63 0.24 -12.33 20.57
N LEU A 64 -0.05 -13.06 19.49
CA LEU A 64 0.46 -14.41 19.23
C LEU A 64 1.67 -14.36 18.29
N PRO A 65 2.63 -15.30 18.45
CA PRO A 65 3.66 -15.50 17.45
C PRO A 65 3.04 -16.04 16.16
N TRP A 66 3.69 -15.77 15.03
CA TRP A 66 3.36 -16.47 13.78
C TRP A 66 3.61 -17.98 13.93
N PRO A 67 2.86 -18.82 13.20
CA PRO A 67 3.23 -20.20 12.95
C PRO A 67 4.63 -20.25 12.31
N GLU A 68 5.42 -21.27 12.64
CA GLU A 68 6.83 -21.32 12.22
C GLU A 68 6.99 -21.30 10.68
N ALA A 69 6.07 -21.92 9.94
CA ALA A 69 6.10 -21.91 8.49
C ALA A 69 5.89 -20.50 7.90
N ASP A 70 4.97 -19.71 8.47
CA ASP A 70 4.72 -18.34 8.05
C ASP A 70 5.90 -17.44 8.44
N LEU A 71 6.44 -17.64 9.64
CA LEU A 71 7.61 -16.90 10.12
C LEU A 71 8.84 -17.17 9.24
N GLU A 72 9.07 -18.41 8.83
CA GLU A 72 10.20 -18.75 7.95
C GLU A 72 10.03 -18.13 6.56
N ALA A 73 8.82 -18.12 6.01
CA ALA A 73 8.55 -17.45 4.75
C ALA A 73 8.78 -15.93 4.84
N LEU A 74 8.43 -15.31 5.98
CA LEU A 74 8.74 -13.90 6.26
C LEU A 74 10.25 -13.65 6.39
N ARG A 75 10.99 -14.53 7.08
CA ARG A 75 12.47 -14.46 7.15
C ARG A 75 13.09 -14.51 5.77
N GLN A 76 12.58 -15.39 4.90
CA GLN A 76 13.04 -15.51 3.52
C GLN A 76 12.75 -14.23 2.73
N LEU A 77 11.55 -13.65 2.83
CA LEU A 77 11.21 -12.40 2.16
C LEU A 77 12.09 -11.24 2.64
N ALA A 78 12.28 -11.10 3.95
CA ALA A 78 13.14 -10.08 4.53
C ALA A 78 14.59 -10.21 4.01
N ARG A 79 15.10 -11.44 3.92
CA ARG A 79 16.43 -11.72 3.34
C ARG A 79 16.49 -11.32 1.86
N GLN A 80 15.50 -11.72 1.07
CA GLN A 80 15.44 -11.38 -0.35
C GLN A 80 15.37 -9.87 -0.60
N CYS A 81 14.66 -9.11 0.24
CA CYS A 81 14.66 -7.65 0.16
C CYS A 81 16.07 -7.08 0.40
N ARG A 82 16.73 -7.49 1.49
CA ARG A 82 18.11 -7.07 1.79
C ARG A 82 19.10 -7.44 0.70
N ASP A 83 19.03 -8.67 0.18
CA ASP A 83 19.92 -9.16 -0.88
C ASP A 83 19.77 -8.36 -2.20
N ASN A 84 18.61 -7.72 -2.41
CA ASN A 84 18.34 -6.85 -3.56
C ASN A 84 18.49 -5.35 -3.25
N GLY A 85 18.94 -4.97 -2.05
CA GLY A 85 19.11 -3.58 -1.64
C GLY A 85 17.79 -2.83 -1.41
N LEU A 86 16.71 -3.56 -1.11
CA LEU A 86 15.40 -3.02 -0.80
C LEU A 86 15.17 -3.02 0.72
N ALA A 87 14.83 -1.86 1.30
CA ALA A 87 14.53 -1.79 2.72
C ALA A 87 13.26 -2.58 3.06
N PHE A 88 13.34 -3.50 4.01
CA PHE A 88 12.23 -4.33 4.43
C PHE A 88 11.50 -3.70 5.61
N GLY A 89 10.18 -3.61 5.51
CA GLY A 89 9.32 -3.08 6.57
C GLY A 89 8.22 -4.04 7.00
N VAL A 90 7.75 -3.85 8.23
CA VAL A 90 6.60 -4.58 8.79
C VAL A 90 5.59 -3.57 9.30
N GLY A 91 4.30 -3.77 8.98
CA GLY A 91 3.19 -3.00 9.56
C GLY A 91 2.50 -3.80 10.66
N LEU A 92 2.52 -3.28 11.88
CA LEU A 92 1.84 -3.86 13.05
C LEU A 92 0.62 -3.01 13.40
N SER A 93 -0.57 -3.61 13.32
CA SER A 93 -1.81 -3.00 13.81
C SER A 93 -2.23 -3.68 15.12
N PRO A 94 -1.90 -3.12 16.30
CA PRO A 94 -2.22 -3.72 17.59
C PRO A 94 -3.72 -3.54 17.94
N MET A 95 -4.60 -4.18 17.17
CA MET A 95 -6.04 -4.01 17.24
C MET A 95 -6.58 -4.34 18.64
N GLY A 96 -7.41 -3.44 19.16
CA GLY A 96 -7.98 -3.54 20.50
C GLY A 96 -6.98 -3.42 21.67
N ALA A 97 -5.70 -3.10 21.42
CA ALA A 97 -4.71 -2.94 22.49
C ALA A 97 -5.08 -1.80 23.47
N HIS A 98 -5.65 -0.71 22.96
CA HIS A 98 -6.03 0.47 23.73
C HIS A 98 -7.13 0.21 24.78
N HIS A 99 -7.93 -0.86 24.65
CA HIS A 99 -9.02 -1.15 25.60
C HIS A 99 -8.55 -1.59 27.00
N ASP A 100 -7.37 -2.21 27.12
CA ASP A 100 -6.81 -2.70 28.39
C ASP A 100 -5.28 -2.75 28.25
N TYR A 101 -4.67 -1.61 27.93
CA TYR A 101 -3.29 -1.58 27.48
C TYR A 101 -2.31 -2.04 28.56
N ASP A 102 -2.54 -1.71 29.83
CA ASP A 102 -1.66 -2.13 30.93
C ASP A 102 -1.45 -3.65 30.98
N ARG A 103 -2.53 -4.42 30.74
CA ARG A 103 -2.45 -5.88 30.69
C ARG A 103 -1.91 -6.41 29.36
N LYS A 104 -2.12 -5.69 28.27
CA LYS A 104 -1.71 -6.08 26.91
C LYS A 104 -0.28 -5.68 26.58
N ARG A 105 0.29 -4.71 27.29
CA ARG A 105 1.64 -4.18 27.08
C ARG A 105 2.72 -5.27 27.04
N PRO A 106 2.80 -6.24 27.98
CA PRO A 106 3.83 -7.29 27.91
C PRO A 106 3.79 -8.10 26.62
N ALA A 107 2.58 -8.46 26.14
CA ALA A 107 2.43 -9.19 24.89
C ALA A 107 2.84 -8.34 23.67
N LEU A 108 2.58 -7.03 23.71
CA LEU A 108 2.98 -6.12 22.63
C LEU A 108 4.51 -6.05 22.53
N LEU A 109 5.17 -5.89 23.67
CA LEU A 109 6.63 -5.83 23.71
C LEU A 109 7.26 -7.14 23.24
N GLU A 110 6.67 -8.28 23.60
CA GLU A 110 7.11 -9.60 23.11
C GLU A 110 6.93 -9.73 21.60
N LYS A 111 5.81 -9.24 21.04
CA LYS A 111 5.60 -9.20 19.58
C LYS A 111 6.63 -8.32 18.87
N VAL A 112 6.92 -7.13 19.40
CA VAL A 112 7.95 -6.24 18.85
C VAL A 112 9.33 -6.91 18.88
N ARG A 113 9.68 -7.56 20.00
CA ARG A 113 10.92 -8.32 20.15
C ARG A 113 11.02 -9.45 19.12
N LEU A 114 9.94 -10.21 18.90
CA LEU A 114 9.89 -11.25 17.87
C LEU A 114 10.11 -10.67 16.47
N ILE A 115 9.46 -9.57 16.12
CA ILE A 115 9.63 -8.89 14.83
C ILE A 115 11.09 -8.48 14.63
N ASP A 116 11.69 -7.81 15.61
CA ASP A 116 13.06 -7.34 15.52
C ASP A 116 14.07 -8.48 15.40
N GLU A 117 13.95 -9.51 16.23
CA GLU A 117 14.91 -10.61 16.27
C GLU A 117 14.80 -11.52 15.04
N ALA A 118 13.57 -11.85 14.62
CA ALA A 118 13.35 -12.78 13.53
C ALA A 118 13.50 -12.11 12.16
N LEU A 119 13.00 -10.89 11.99
CA LEU A 119 12.88 -10.25 10.68
C LEU A 119 13.89 -9.13 10.46
N GLN A 120 14.34 -8.47 11.54
CA GLN A 120 15.27 -7.32 11.50
C GLN A 120 14.81 -6.26 10.48
N PRO A 121 13.58 -5.69 10.64
CA PRO A 121 13.06 -4.74 9.67
C PRO A 121 13.81 -3.40 9.74
N ASP A 122 14.00 -2.79 8.58
CA ASP A 122 14.48 -1.41 8.46
C ASP A 122 13.40 -0.40 8.86
N ILE A 123 12.12 -0.77 8.64
CA ILE A 123 10.94 0.07 8.88
C ILE A 123 9.94 -0.69 9.75
N LEU A 124 9.52 -0.11 10.87
CA LEU A 124 8.37 -0.61 11.63
C LEU A 124 7.25 0.42 11.56
N ALA A 125 6.16 0.06 10.89
CA ALA A 125 4.96 0.88 10.84
C ALA A 125 3.98 0.46 11.96
N VAL A 126 3.50 1.43 12.74
CA VAL A 126 2.50 1.25 13.80
C VAL A 126 1.18 1.79 13.27
N LEU A 127 0.21 0.90 13.12
CA LEU A 127 -0.95 1.10 12.25
C LEU A 127 -2.25 1.11 13.06
N PHE A 128 -2.93 2.25 13.10
CA PHE A 128 -4.25 2.40 13.74
C PHE A 128 -5.39 2.66 12.75
N ASP A 129 -5.14 2.47 11.45
CA ASP A 129 -6.17 2.45 10.41
C ASP A 129 -7.20 1.35 10.66
N ASP A 130 -8.42 1.56 10.16
CA ASP A 130 -9.53 0.61 10.26
C ASP A 130 -9.94 0.23 11.69
N MET A 131 -9.73 1.13 12.65
CA MET A 131 -10.15 0.97 14.05
C MET A 131 -11.24 1.98 14.40
N LYS A 132 -12.14 1.61 15.31
CA LYS A 132 -13.16 2.54 15.84
C LYS A 132 -12.49 3.70 16.57
N GLY A 133 -12.97 4.91 16.32
CA GLY A 133 -12.50 6.15 16.93
C GLY A 133 -13.35 6.64 18.11
N ASP A 134 -14.39 5.90 18.50
CA ASP A 134 -15.29 6.23 19.61
C ASP A 134 -14.71 5.96 21.01
N THR A 135 -13.38 5.80 21.11
CA THR A 135 -12.68 5.61 22.38
C THR A 135 -12.29 6.97 22.98
N PRO A 136 -12.64 7.25 24.25
CA PRO A 136 -12.12 8.40 24.98
C PRO A 136 -10.58 8.40 24.99
N ASP A 137 -9.96 9.58 24.90
CA ASP A 137 -8.50 9.73 24.94
C ASP A 137 -7.75 8.88 23.90
N LEU A 138 -8.37 8.60 22.74
CA LEU A 138 -7.80 7.77 21.67
C LEU A 138 -6.37 8.18 21.30
N ALA A 139 -6.12 9.49 21.13
CA ALA A 139 -4.78 10.00 20.81
C ALA A 139 -3.75 9.59 21.87
N HIS A 140 -4.07 9.76 23.16
CA HIS A 140 -3.19 9.39 24.27
C HIS A 140 -2.86 7.89 24.26
N HIS A 141 -3.86 7.03 24.04
CA HIS A 141 -3.62 5.58 24.00
C HIS A 141 -2.74 5.18 22.82
N GLN A 142 -2.99 5.72 21.63
CA GLN A 142 -2.18 5.42 20.44
C GLN A 142 -0.74 5.93 20.56
N LEU A 143 -0.56 7.12 21.13
CA LEU A 143 0.76 7.69 21.44
C LEU A 143 1.52 6.80 22.42
N THR A 144 0.87 6.39 23.51
CA THR A 144 1.47 5.50 24.52
C THR A 144 1.95 4.18 23.89
N ILE A 145 1.10 3.55 23.09
CA ILE A 145 1.44 2.31 22.36
C ILE A 145 2.61 2.55 21.40
N ALA A 146 2.55 3.61 20.60
CA ALA A 146 3.59 3.94 19.62
C ALA A 146 4.93 4.23 20.29
N HIS A 147 4.94 4.99 21.39
CA HIS A 147 6.15 5.31 22.15
C HIS A 147 6.76 4.08 22.83
N ASP A 148 5.93 3.17 23.35
CA ASP A 148 6.40 1.89 23.87
C ASP A 148 7.06 1.04 22.77
N ILE A 149 6.44 0.94 21.59
CA ILE A 149 7.03 0.26 20.43
C ILE A 149 8.38 0.92 20.07
N ALA A 150 8.43 2.25 20.01
CA ALA A 150 9.64 3.00 19.66
C ALA A 150 10.78 2.90 20.69
N ALA A 151 10.45 2.57 21.95
CA ALA A 151 11.43 2.36 23.01
C ALA A 151 12.03 0.94 22.98
N HIS A 152 11.34 -0.03 22.36
CA HIS A 152 11.75 -1.44 22.35
C HIS A 152 12.17 -1.94 20.97
N SER A 153 11.72 -1.29 19.89
CA SER A 153 12.10 -1.66 18.53
C SER A 153 13.51 -1.16 18.17
N LYS A 154 14.20 -1.95 17.34
CA LYS A 154 15.50 -1.64 16.74
C LYS A 154 15.38 -1.16 15.28
N ALA A 155 14.17 -1.05 14.74
CA ALA A 155 13.96 -0.56 13.38
C ALA A 155 14.53 0.86 13.19
N GLY A 156 15.21 1.08 12.07
CA GLY A 156 15.86 2.36 11.77
C GLY A 156 14.87 3.49 11.45
N ARG A 157 13.67 3.14 11.00
CA ARG A 157 12.58 4.07 10.68
C ARG A 157 11.27 3.61 11.31
N LEU A 158 10.50 4.59 11.79
CA LEU A 158 9.20 4.37 12.38
C LEU A 158 8.15 5.19 11.63
N ILE A 159 7.03 4.58 11.27
CA ILE A 159 5.92 5.28 10.60
C ILE A 159 4.64 5.01 11.39
N PHE A 160 3.85 6.05 11.64
CA PHE A 160 2.60 5.96 12.39
C PHE A 160 1.42 6.19 11.44
N CYS A 161 0.41 5.32 11.45
CA CYS A 161 -0.86 5.58 10.80
C CYS A 161 -1.92 5.93 11.86
N PRO A 162 -2.42 7.17 11.91
CA PRO A 162 -3.55 7.52 12.79
C PRO A 162 -4.82 6.80 12.33
N SER A 163 -5.83 6.68 13.20
CA SER A 163 -7.15 6.18 12.80
C SER A 163 -7.86 7.09 11.80
N TYR A 164 -7.57 8.39 11.86
CA TYR A 164 -8.06 9.39 10.91
C TYR A 164 -6.90 9.83 10.01
N TYR A 165 -6.63 9.04 8.98
CA TYR A 165 -5.49 9.21 8.06
C TYR A 165 -5.82 10.01 6.79
N SER A 166 -6.97 10.71 6.78
CA SER A 166 -7.47 11.52 5.67
C SER A 166 -8.44 12.60 6.19
N THR A 167 -8.71 13.62 5.39
CA THR A 167 -9.88 14.50 5.58
C THR A 167 -11.17 13.93 4.99
N ASP A 168 -11.16 12.69 4.50
CA ASP A 168 -12.35 12.06 3.95
C ASP A 168 -13.44 11.88 5.02
N PRO A 169 -14.63 12.49 4.85
CA PRO A 169 -15.74 12.31 5.79
C PRO A 169 -16.19 10.84 5.93
N VAL A 170 -15.80 9.96 5.00
CA VAL A 170 -16.07 8.53 5.11
C VAL A 170 -15.43 7.91 6.36
N LEU A 171 -14.29 8.42 6.81
CA LEU A 171 -13.60 7.89 8.00
C LEU A 171 -14.47 8.08 9.24
N GLU A 172 -15.05 9.27 9.44
CA GLU A 172 -15.96 9.50 10.56
C GLU A 172 -17.27 8.71 10.45
N LYS A 173 -17.74 8.47 9.22
CA LYS A 173 -18.93 7.66 8.99
C LYS A 173 -18.72 6.19 9.36
N VAL A 174 -17.53 5.64 9.11
CA VAL A 174 -17.22 4.22 9.33
C VAL A 174 -16.65 3.98 10.72
N PHE A 175 -15.78 4.86 11.21
CA PHE A 175 -15.05 4.68 12.47
C PHE A 175 -15.67 5.44 13.64
N GLY A 176 -16.66 6.30 13.40
CA GLY A 176 -17.24 7.20 14.40
C GLY A 176 -16.61 8.60 14.37
N ALA A 177 -17.24 9.54 15.07
CA ALA A 177 -16.78 10.93 15.08
C ALA A 177 -15.34 11.05 15.59
N MET A 178 -14.50 11.82 14.90
CA MET A 178 -13.12 12.05 15.34
C MET A 178 -13.11 12.76 16.69
N PRO A 179 -12.36 12.27 17.69
CA PRO A 179 -12.24 12.96 18.96
C PRO A 179 -11.72 14.40 18.76
N PRO A 180 -12.20 15.37 19.54
CA PRO A 180 -11.73 16.75 19.44
C PRO A 180 -10.20 16.82 19.56
N ARG A 181 -9.56 17.58 18.68
CA ARG A 181 -8.11 17.80 18.62
C ARG A 181 -7.26 16.54 18.38
N TYR A 182 -7.85 15.43 17.96
CA TYR A 182 -7.14 14.16 17.81
C TYR A 182 -5.86 14.29 16.95
N LEU A 183 -5.94 14.89 15.76
CA LEU A 183 -4.79 15.02 14.87
C LEU A 183 -3.76 16.05 15.36
N GLU A 184 -4.20 17.13 15.99
CA GLU A 184 -3.36 18.12 16.65
C GLU A 184 -2.54 17.47 17.76
N ASP A 185 -3.19 16.67 18.60
CA ASP A 185 -2.54 16.01 19.73
C ASP A 185 -1.55 14.94 19.24
N ILE A 186 -1.90 14.15 18.21
CA ILE A 186 -0.94 13.26 17.53
C ILE A 186 0.25 14.06 16.99
N GLY A 187 0.00 15.13 16.24
CA GLY A 187 1.06 15.94 15.62
C GLY A 187 2.04 16.55 16.63
N GLN A 188 1.51 17.04 17.76
CA GLN A 188 2.27 17.70 18.81
C GLN A 188 3.05 16.72 19.69
N GLN A 189 2.46 15.56 20.03
CA GLN A 189 2.97 14.67 21.07
C GLN A 189 3.68 13.42 20.52
N LEU A 190 3.41 13.01 19.27
CA LEU A 190 4.10 11.87 18.68
C LEU A 190 5.59 12.18 18.55
N ASP A 191 6.43 11.21 18.90
CA ASP A 191 7.89 11.35 18.86
C ASP A 191 8.31 11.74 17.43
N ARG A 192 9.27 12.68 17.32
CA ARG A 192 9.76 13.22 16.04
C ARG A 192 10.49 12.18 15.19
N ARG A 193 10.88 11.04 15.77
CA ARG A 193 11.36 9.86 15.04
C ARG A 193 10.31 9.23 14.13
N PHE A 194 9.02 9.46 14.38
CA PHE A 194 7.95 8.94 13.53
C PHE A 194 7.66 9.85 12.34
N GLU A 195 7.59 9.23 11.16
CA GLU A 195 6.84 9.74 10.01
C GLU A 195 5.34 9.43 10.22
N ILE A 196 4.43 10.14 9.55
CA ILE A 196 2.97 9.95 9.71
C ILE A 196 2.32 9.66 8.37
N PHE A 197 1.66 8.51 8.24
CA PHE A 197 0.91 8.16 7.04
C PHE A 197 -0.30 9.08 6.82
N TRP A 198 -0.57 9.37 5.54
CA TRP A 198 -1.69 10.19 5.11
C TRP A 198 -2.14 9.79 3.70
N THR A 199 -3.43 9.57 3.48
CA THR A 199 -3.96 9.13 2.18
C THR A 199 -4.47 10.28 1.31
N GLY A 200 -4.37 11.53 1.78
CA GLY A 200 -4.76 12.73 1.05
C GLY A 200 -6.19 13.20 1.35
N PRO A 201 -6.82 13.97 0.45
CA PRO A 201 -8.18 14.50 0.67
C PRO A 201 -9.26 13.42 0.82
N ARG A 202 -9.03 12.24 0.22
CA ARG A 202 -9.91 11.06 0.25
C ARG A 202 -9.13 9.84 0.72
N VAL A 203 -9.83 8.77 1.11
CA VAL A 203 -9.16 7.47 1.36
C VAL A 203 -8.45 6.96 0.11
N CYS A 204 -9.12 7.05 -1.04
CA CYS A 204 -8.52 6.85 -2.36
C CYS A 204 -8.50 8.19 -3.11
N SER A 205 -7.43 8.96 -2.96
CA SER A 205 -7.31 10.30 -3.54
C SER A 205 -7.01 10.25 -5.04
N SER A 206 -7.72 11.07 -5.83
CA SER A 206 -7.44 11.25 -7.26
C SER A 206 -6.25 12.18 -7.50
N GLU A 207 -5.93 13.05 -6.54
CA GLU A 207 -4.85 14.04 -6.58
C GLU A 207 -4.41 14.43 -5.16
N TYR A 208 -3.26 15.10 -5.06
CA TYR A 208 -2.69 15.62 -3.81
C TYR A 208 -2.40 17.13 -3.92
N PRO A 209 -3.41 18.00 -3.72
CA PRO A 209 -3.23 19.44 -3.90
C PRO A 209 -2.20 20.03 -2.92
N ALA A 210 -1.31 20.90 -3.41
CA ALA A 210 -0.30 21.52 -2.57
C ALA A 210 -0.84 22.31 -1.36
N PRO A 211 -1.96 23.07 -1.47
CA PRO A 211 -2.58 23.72 -0.31
C PRO A 211 -3.02 22.71 0.76
N HIS A 212 -3.57 21.56 0.36
CA HIS A 212 -3.98 20.50 1.27
C HIS A 212 -2.78 19.94 2.05
N LEU A 213 -1.70 19.58 1.35
CA LEU A 213 -0.51 19.02 1.99
C LEU A 213 0.18 20.02 2.93
N LYS A 214 0.12 21.33 2.64
CA LYS A 214 0.60 22.38 3.55
C LYS A 214 -0.24 22.46 4.82
N GLN A 215 -1.57 22.45 4.69
CA GLN A 215 -2.48 22.39 5.84
C GLN A 215 -2.24 21.14 6.71
N VAL A 216 -2.06 19.99 6.08
CA VAL A 216 -1.74 18.73 6.79
C VAL A 216 -0.37 18.83 7.48
N THR A 217 0.61 19.46 6.85
CA THR A 217 1.93 19.70 7.46
C THR A 217 1.83 20.58 8.71
N GLU A 218 1.01 21.62 8.68
CA GLU A 218 0.75 22.48 9.84
C GLU A 218 0.05 21.70 10.96
N LEU A 219 -0.97 20.91 10.61
CA LEU A 219 -1.74 20.08 11.55
C LEU A 219 -0.87 19.03 12.26
N LEU A 220 -0.07 18.28 11.49
CA LEU A 220 0.79 17.21 12.01
C LEU A 220 2.14 17.71 12.54
N GLY A 221 2.45 19.00 12.30
CA GLY A 221 3.73 19.62 12.61
C GLY A 221 4.93 19.00 11.87
N ARG A 222 4.70 18.23 10.80
CA ARG A 222 5.72 17.55 9.98
C ARG A 222 5.11 17.18 8.62
N LYS A 223 5.94 17.00 7.58
CA LYS A 223 5.45 16.61 6.25
C LYS A 223 4.76 15.24 6.33
N PRO A 224 3.58 15.06 5.71
CA PRO A 224 2.93 13.77 5.65
C PRO A 224 3.74 12.76 4.82
N PHE A 225 3.65 11.49 5.18
CA PHE A 225 4.12 10.36 4.39
C PHE A 225 2.93 9.80 3.62
N LEU A 226 2.95 9.83 2.29
CA LEU A 226 1.78 9.39 1.53
C LEU A 226 1.59 7.87 1.64
N TRP A 227 0.36 7.46 1.93
CA TRP A 227 -0.14 6.12 1.64
C TRP A 227 -1.11 6.27 0.47
N ASP A 228 -0.62 6.11 -0.76
CA ASP A 228 -1.42 6.29 -1.97
C ASP A 228 -2.22 5.02 -2.29
N ASN A 229 -3.53 5.09 -2.09
CA ASN A 229 -4.47 4.01 -2.41
C ASN A 229 -4.83 3.99 -3.90
N TYR A 230 -3.80 3.88 -4.72
CA TYR A 230 -3.86 3.56 -6.14
C TYR A 230 -2.62 2.73 -6.47
N PRO A 231 -2.73 1.53 -7.08
CA PRO A 231 -3.89 1.00 -7.80
C PRO A 231 -4.84 0.12 -6.97
N VAL A 232 -4.75 0.06 -5.64
CA VAL A 232 -5.56 -0.87 -4.82
C VAL A 232 -7.04 -0.99 -5.24
N ASN A 233 -7.54 -2.22 -5.27
CA ASN A 233 -8.88 -2.58 -5.72
C ASN A 233 -9.53 -3.64 -4.81
N ASP A 234 -9.34 -3.51 -3.50
CA ASP A 234 -9.81 -4.47 -2.52
C ASP A 234 -11.26 -4.25 -2.09
N GLY A 235 -11.73 -3.00 -2.04
CA GLY A 235 -13.06 -2.65 -1.56
C GLY A 235 -14.21 -3.19 -2.41
N SER A 236 -15.41 -3.23 -1.82
CA SER A 236 -16.62 -3.82 -2.46
C SER A 236 -16.90 -3.32 -3.87
N LYS A 237 -16.81 -2.01 -4.10
CA LYS A 237 -16.95 -1.43 -5.45
C LYS A 237 -15.68 -1.60 -6.29
N ALA A 238 -14.52 -1.33 -5.70
CA ALA A 238 -13.25 -1.29 -6.39
C ALA A 238 -12.81 -2.66 -6.93
N SER A 239 -13.16 -3.75 -6.24
CA SER A 239 -12.87 -5.14 -6.66
C SER A 239 -13.47 -5.53 -8.00
N SER A 240 -14.44 -4.76 -8.49
CA SER A 240 -14.99 -4.91 -9.83
C SER A 240 -14.06 -4.41 -10.93
N PHE A 241 -12.98 -3.69 -10.62
CA PHE A 241 -12.13 -3.02 -11.61
C PHE A 241 -10.69 -3.54 -11.56
N LEU A 242 -9.99 -3.46 -12.69
CA LEU A 242 -8.54 -3.55 -12.76
C LEU A 242 -8.00 -2.14 -13.01
N HIS A 243 -7.32 -1.58 -12.01
CA HIS A 243 -6.73 -0.25 -12.08
C HIS A 243 -5.36 -0.31 -12.77
N LEU A 244 -5.35 -0.27 -14.10
CA LEU A 244 -4.17 -0.47 -14.94
C LEU A 244 -3.52 0.82 -15.47
N ARG A 245 -4.23 1.95 -15.45
CA ARG A 245 -3.72 3.24 -15.96
C ARG A 245 -2.43 3.67 -15.28
N ALA A 246 -1.65 4.47 -15.96
CA ALA A 246 -0.49 5.11 -15.34
C ALA A 246 -0.91 6.04 -14.19
N PHE A 247 0.00 6.31 -13.26
CA PHE A 247 -0.24 7.33 -12.24
C PHE A 247 -0.46 8.69 -12.91
N GLU A 248 -1.53 9.36 -12.54
CA GLU A 248 -1.86 10.72 -12.96
C GLU A 248 -1.99 11.61 -11.74
N ASN A 249 -1.81 12.93 -11.89
CA ASN A 249 -1.98 13.90 -10.80
C ASN A 249 -1.08 13.65 -9.57
N ARG A 250 0.09 13.03 -9.78
CA ARG A 250 1.19 12.92 -8.80
C ARG A 250 2.38 13.74 -9.32
N PRO A 251 2.27 15.08 -9.37
CA PRO A 251 3.30 15.92 -9.96
C PRO A 251 4.62 15.81 -9.19
N ALA A 252 5.76 15.97 -9.89
CA ALA A 252 7.08 15.82 -9.28
C ALA A 252 7.31 16.81 -8.12
N GLU A 253 6.64 17.96 -8.14
CA GLU A 253 6.63 18.99 -7.09
C GLU A 253 6.17 18.45 -5.71
N LEU A 254 5.53 17.28 -5.65
CA LEU A 254 5.22 16.61 -4.38
C LEU A 254 6.47 16.33 -3.53
N VAL A 255 7.66 16.21 -4.13
CA VAL A 255 8.93 16.02 -3.42
C VAL A 255 9.16 17.05 -2.32
N ASP A 256 8.68 18.29 -2.51
CA ASP A 256 8.85 19.37 -1.54
C ASP A 256 7.83 19.32 -0.40
N LEU A 257 6.76 18.53 -0.54
CA LEU A 257 5.59 18.57 0.33
C LEU A 257 5.40 17.31 1.17
N VAL A 258 6.08 16.21 0.86
CA VAL A 258 5.90 14.92 1.52
C VAL A 258 7.22 14.38 2.08
N ALA A 259 7.15 13.54 3.10
CA ALA A 259 8.32 12.84 3.68
C ALA A 259 8.69 11.58 2.87
N GLY A 260 7.70 10.95 2.25
CA GLY A 260 7.83 9.75 1.43
C GLY A 260 6.50 9.38 0.79
N HIS A 261 6.51 8.32 -0.02
CA HIS A 261 5.33 7.90 -0.78
C HIS A 261 5.29 6.37 -0.88
N ALA A 262 4.45 5.75 -0.06
CA ALA A 262 4.12 4.33 -0.14
C ALA A 262 2.87 4.13 -1.00
N VAL A 263 2.92 3.14 -1.89
CA VAL A 263 1.81 2.78 -2.77
C VAL A 263 1.14 1.51 -2.28
N ASN A 264 -0.20 1.51 -2.21
CA ASN A 264 -1.00 0.32 -1.96
C ASN A 264 -1.42 -0.34 -3.29
N PRO A 265 -0.94 -1.56 -3.61
CA PRO A 265 -1.17 -2.20 -4.90
C PRO A 265 -2.52 -2.93 -4.96
N MET A 266 -2.86 -3.49 -6.13
CA MET A 266 -4.03 -4.36 -6.29
C MET A 266 -3.80 -5.75 -5.69
N LYS A 267 -4.89 -6.51 -5.57
CA LYS A 267 -4.84 -7.96 -5.27
C LYS A 267 -4.16 -8.76 -6.40
N GLN A 268 -4.14 -8.22 -7.62
CA GLN A 268 -3.45 -8.80 -8.78
C GLN A 268 -2.00 -8.32 -8.80
N ALA A 269 -1.08 -9.18 -8.34
CA ALA A 269 0.32 -8.83 -8.15
C ALA A 269 1.04 -8.54 -9.48
N ALA A 270 0.81 -9.34 -10.51
CA ALA A 270 1.45 -9.14 -11.81
C ALA A 270 0.88 -7.95 -12.58
N LEU A 271 -0.42 -7.68 -12.47
CA LEU A 271 -1.04 -6.49 -13.07
C LEU A 271 -0.69 -5.19 -12.33
N SER A 272 -0.45 -5.24 -11.01
CA SER A 272 -0.05 -4.07 -10.23
C SER A 272 1.28 -3.45 -10.69
N VAL A 273 2.16 -4.25 -11.29
CA VAL A 273 3.43 -3.78 -11.88
C VAL A 273 3.19 -2.67 -12.92
N LEU A 274 2.09 -2.74 -13.66
CA LEU A 274 1.79 -1.82 -14.77
C LEU A 274 1.69 -0.36 -14.33
N PRO A 275 0.79 0.02 -13.40
CA PRO A 275 0.75 1.36 -12.83
C PRO A 275 2.01 1.67 -12.03
N LEU A 276 2.51 0.72 -11.22
CA LEU A 276 3.69 0.96 -10.36
C LEU A 276 4.92 1.41 -11.14
N ALA A 277 5.17 0.85 -12.32
CA ALA A 277 6.31 1.28 -13.14
C ALA A 277 6.27 2.77 -13.52
N THR A 278 5.09 3.39 -13.51
CA THR A 278 4.88 4.75 -14.01
C THR A 278 5.04 5.84 -12.95
N LEU A 279 4.86 5.54 -11.65
CA LEU A 279 5.01 6.54 -10.59
C LEU A 279 6.44 7.12 -10.53
N PRO A 280 7.51 6.30 -10.51
CA PRO A 280 8.88 6.80 -10.57
C PRO A 280 9.16 7.65 -11.81
N MET A 281 8.55 7.31 -12.96
CA MET A 281 8.64 8.10 -14.19
C MET A 281 7.99 9.48 -14.03
N SER A 282 6.86 9.59 -13.32
CA SER A 282 6.21 10.87 -13.03
C SER A 282 7.15 11.82 -12.29
N TYR A 283 7.87 11.32 -11.27
CA TYR A 283 8.84 12.13 -10.53
C TYR A 283 10.07 12.52 -11.38
N ARG A 284 10.62 11.58 -12.16
CA ARG A 284 11.83 11.84 -12.97
C ARG A 284 11.57 12.77 -14.14
N LEU A 285 10.44 12.61 -14.83
CA LEU A 285 10.11 13.37 -16.02
C LEU A 285 9.41 14.71 -15.69
N GLY A 286 8.78 14.82 -14.52
CA GLY A 286 8.09 16.03 -14.08
C GLY A 286 7.13 16.56 -15.14
N LYS A 287 7.33 17.80 -15.59
CA LYS A 287 6.48 18.43 -16.62
C LYS A 287 6.50 17.74 -17.99
N GLN A 288 7.46 16.84 -18.24
CA GLN A 288 7.54 16.06 -19.48
C GLN A 288 6.82 14.71 -19.38
N TYR A 289 6.29 14.36 -18.20
CA TYR A 289 5.54 13.14 -17.99
C TYR A 289 4.22 13.15 -18.77
N ASP A 290 3.92 12.03 -19.40
CA ASP A 290 2.76 11.77 -20.24
C ASP A 290 2.26 10.37 -19.87
N ALA A 291 1.08 10.32 -19.27
CA ALA A 291 0.52 9.10 -18.67
C ALA A 291 0.27 8.00 -19.73
N ASP A 292 -0.19 8.37 -20.92
CA ASP A 292 -0.44 7.42 -22.01
C ASP A 292 0.87 6.79 -22.51
N LYS A 293 1.92 7.60 -22.68
CA LYS A 293 3.25 7.10 -23.06
C LYS A 293 3.87 6.23 -21.97
N ALA A 294 3.69 6.59 -20.70
CA ALA A 294 4.18 5.81 -19.57
C ALA A 294 3.47 4.46 -19.48
N LEU A 295 2.15 4.43 -19.63
CA LEU A 295 1.35 3.20 -19.66
C LEU A 295 1.79 2.30 -20.81
N HIS A 296 1.88 2.86 -22.03
CA HIS A 296 2.31 2.11 -23.22
C HIS A 296 3.71 1.50 -23.05
N ALA A 297 4.66 2.25 -22.46
CA ALA A 297 6.00 1.75 -22.18
C ALA A 297 5.98 0.61 -21.14
N SER A 298 5.22 0.78 -20.06
CA SER A 298 5.06 -0.21 -18.99
C SER A 298 4.45 -1.51 -19.50
N LEU A 299 3.37 -1.42 -20.28
CA LEU A 299 2.70 -2.56 -20.89
C LEU A 299 3.60 -3.32 -21.87
N ASN A 300 4.29 -2.62 -22.77
CA ASN A 300 5.21 -3.27 -23.70
C ASN A 300 6.36 -3.98 -22.99
N ALA A 301 6.93 -3.38 -21.95
CA ALA A 301 8.03 -3.96 -21.20
C ALA A 301 7.61 -5.19 -20.38
N THR A 302 6.39 -5.17 -19.85
CA THR A 302 5.87 -6.23 -18.96
C THR A 302 5.22 -7.37 -19.74
N CYS A 303 4.45 -7.06 -20.77
CA CYS A 303 3.56 -8.00 -21.45
C CYS A 303 3.96 -8.28 -22.91
N GLY A 304 4.85 -7.48 -23.49
CA GLY A 304 5.16 -7.52 -24.92
C GLY A 304 4.09 -6.84 -25.79
N PRO A 305 4.41 -6.53 -27.06
CA PRO A 305 3.60 -5.63 -27.89
C PRO A 305 2.22 -6.16 -28.24
N GLN A 306 2.07 -7.48 -28.42
CA GLN A 306 0.78 -8.07 -28.75
C GLN A 306 -0.22 -7.95 -27.59
N ILE A 307 0.18 -8.35 -26.39
CA ILE A 307 -0.67 -8.27 -25.19
C ILE A 307 -0.86 -6.81 -24.77
N SER A 308 0.15 -5.96 -24.94
CA SER A 308 0.04 -4.51 -24.73
C SER A 308 -1.12 -3.93 -25.53
N ALA A 309 -1.15 -4.16 -26.85
CA ALA A 309 -2.21 -3.64 -27.71
C ALA A 309 -3.60 -4.20 -27.35
N MET A 310 -3.67 -5.44 -26.84
CA MET A 310 -4.92 -6.03 -26.36
C MET A 310 -5.41 -5.31 -25.10
N ILE A 311 -4.55 -5.16 -24.09
CA ILE A 311 -4.89 -4.52 -22.82
C ILE A 311 -5.27 -3.05 -23.04
N GLU A 312 -4.56 -2.32 -23.89
CA GLU A 312 -4.90 -0.92 -24.21
C GLU A 312 -6.28 -0.79 -24.85
N ALA A 313 -6.62 -1.68 -25.78
CA ALA A 313 -7.93 -1.68 -26.43
C ALA A 313 -9.07 -2.01 -25.44
N ASP A 314 -8.81 -2.90 -24.49
CA ASP A 314 -9.80 -3.39 -23.52
C ASP A 314 -9.80 -2.57 -22.21
N LEU A 315 -8.92 -1.59 -22.06
CA LEU A 315 -8.75 -0.78 -20.86
C LEU A 315 -10.04 -0.12 -20.35
N PRO A 316 -10.93 0.44 -21.20
CA PRO A 316 -12.21 0.98 -20.75
C PRO A 316 -13.12 -0.07 -20.09
N LEU A 317 -13.05 -1.33 -20.55
CA LEU A 317 -13.82 -2.43 -19.96
C LEU A 317 -13.28 -2.82 -18.58
N PHE A 318 -11.96 -2.79 -18.42
CA PHE A 318 -11.28 -3.16 -17.19
C PHE A 318 -11.38 -2.10 -16.09
N GLN A 319 -11.18 -0.82 -16.42
CA GLN A 319 -11.02 0.24 -15.43
C GLN A 319 -12.23 1.17 -15.31
N ASP A 320 -13.02 1.37 -16.37
CA ASP A 320 -14.16 2.31 -16.33
C ASP A 320 -15.51 1.60 -16.17
N MET A 321 -15.70 0.49 -16.88
CA MET A 321 -16.94 -0.29 -16.81
C MET A 321 -16.93 -1.27 -15.62
N GLY A 322 -15.84 -2.03 -15.49
CA GLY A 322 -15.69 -3.03 -14.44
C GLY A 322 -16.54 -4.29 -14.66
N LEU A 323 -16.14 -5.38 -14.03
CA LEU A 323 -16.70 -6.72 -14.18
C LEU A 323 -18.21 -6.78 -13.92
N ALA A 324 -18.70 -5.98 -12.96
CA ALA A 324 -20.10 -6.00 -12.52
C ALA A 324 -21.07 -5.48 -13.60
N LEU A 325 -20.57 -4.69 -14.55
CA LEU A 325 -21.38 -4.11 -15.63
C LEU A 325 -21.12 -4.77 -16.99
N LEU A 326 -20.16 -5.71 -17.10
CA LEU A 326 -19.93 -6.44 -18.34
C LEU A 326 -21.05 -7.45 -18.61
N THR A 327 -21.48 -7.54 -19.86
CA THR A 327 -22.40 -8.59 -20.31
C THR A 327 -21.70 -9.94 -20.39
N GLN A 328 -22.47 -11.03 -20.35
CA GLN A 328 -21.92 -12.38 -20.52
C GLN A 328 -21.22 -12.56 -21.87
N GLU A 329 -21.69 -11.89 -22.92
CA GLU A 329 -21.05 -11.86 -24.23
C GLU A 329 -19.70 -11.15 -24.19
N GLN A 330 -19.60 -9.99 -23.53
CA GLN A 330 -18.33 -9.28 -23.35
C GLN A 330 -17.34 -10.11 -22.54
N ILE A 331 -17.78 -10.76 -21.45
CA ILE A 331 -16.94 -11.64 -20.65
C ILE A 331 -16.43 -12.83 -21.48
N ALA A 332 -17.31 -13.47 -22.25
CA ALA A 332 -16.92 -14.59 -23.12
C ALA A 332 -15.93 -14.15 -24.20
N HIS A 333 -16.17 -12.98 -24.82
CA HIS A 333 -15.27 -12.38 -25.79
C HIS A 333 -13.88 -12.14 -25.18
N LEU A 334 -13.79 -11.45 -24.05
CA LEU A 334 -12.53 -11.19 -23.36
C LEU A 334 -11.83 -12.51 -22.98
N LYS A 335 -12.54 -13.49 -22.41
CA LYS A 335 -11.94 -14.80 -22.09
C LYS A 335 -11.31 -15.46 -23.31
N SER A 336 -12.04 -15.56 -24.41
CA SER A 336 -11.52 -16.16 -25.66
C SER A 336 -10.33 -15.41 -26.24
N ARG A 337 -10.32 -14.07 -26.11
CA ARG A 337 -9.25 -13.19 -26.57
C ARG A 337 -7.96 -13.38 -25.77
N TYR A 338 -8.04 -13.55 -24.46
CA TYR A 338 -6.87 -13.65 -23.56
C TYR A 338 -6.40 -15.10 -23.33
N LEU A 339 -7.27 -16.10 -23.48
CA LEU A 339 -6.95 -17.52 -23.22
C LEU A 339 -5.68 -18.04 -23.94
N PRO A 340 -5.37 -17.66 -25.20
CA PRO A 340 -4.15 -18.10 -25.87
C PRO A 340 -2.84 -17.69 -25.17
N PHE A 341 -2.89 -16.70 -24.27
CA PHE A 341 -1.73 -16.19 -23.53
C PHE A 341 -1.78 -16.51 -22.04
N GLN A 342 -2.59 -17.48 -21.60
CA GLN A 342 -2.81 -17.80 -20.20
C GLN A 342 -1.54 -18.14 -19.38
N ASP A 343 -0.46 -18.55 -20.06
CA ASP A 343 0.83 -18.84 -19.42
C ASP A 343 1.57 -17.55 -18.98
N GLN A 344 1.18 -16.40 -19.52
CA GLN A 344 1.68 -15.10 -19.07
C GLN A 344 0.97 -14.71 -17.77
N VAL A 345 1.73 -14.45 -16.71
CA VAL A 345 1.18 -14.23 -15.37
C VAL A 345 0.17 -13.06 -15.32
N CYS A 346 0.44 -11.96 -16.03
CA CYS A 346 -0.49 -10.82 -16.11
C CYS A 346 -1.82 -11.20 -16.79
N VAL A 347 -1.77 -12.03 -17.85
CA VAL A 347 -2.96 -12.51 -18.55
C VAL A 347 -3.73 -13.52 -17.71
N ASN A 348 -3.02 -14.40 -17.00
CA ASN A 348 -3.65 -15.30 -16.04
C ASN A 348 -4.47 -14.53 -14.99
N GLU A 349 -3.95 -13.44 -14.45
CA GLU A 349 -4.69 -12.60 -13.51
C GLU A 349 -5.93 -11.93 -14.14
N ILE A 350 -5.89 -11.52 -15.41
CA ILE A 350 -7.08 -11.04 -16.16
C ILE A 350 -8.13 -12.15 -16.26
N LEU A 351 -7.73 -13.37 -16.65
CA LEU A 351 -8.64 -14.50 -16.79
C LEU A 351 -9.30 -14.89 -15.45
N ARG A 352 -8.53 -14.87 -14.35
CA ARG A 352 -9.03 -15.12 -12.98
C ARG A 352 -9.98 -14.01 -12.51
N TRP A 353 -9.72 -12.75 -12.87
CA TRP A 353 -10.65 -11.65 -12.64
C TRP A 353 -11.96 -11.81 -13.42
N LEU A 354 -11.89 -12.17 -14.71
CA LEU A 354 -13.07 -12.52 -15.52
C LEU A 354 -13.83 -13.76 -15.00
N ALA A 355 -13.19 -14.58 -14.17
CA ALA A 355 -13.80 -15.72 -13.49
C ALA A 355 -14.39 -15.37 -12.10
N GLY A 356 -14.24 -14.13 -11.63
CA GLY A 356 -14.77 -13.68 -10.35
C GLY A 356 -13.94 -14.09 -9.13
N GLU A 357 -12.66 -14.47 -9.30
CA GLU A 357 -11.81 -14.93 -8.19
C GLU A 357 -11.37 -13.82 -7.23
N TYR A 358 -11.56 -12.56 -7.59
CA TYR A 358 -11.12 -11.39 -6.80
C TYR A 358 -12.28 -10.58 -6.23
N VAL A 359 -13.46 -11.18 -6.07
CA VAL A 359 -14.60 -10.49 -5.45
C VAL A 359 -14.25 -10.08 -4.02
N PHE A 360 -14.79 -8.95 -3.57
CA PHE A 360 -14.67 -8.51 -2.18
C PHE A 360 -15.37 -9.49 -1.24
N ASP A 361 -14.67 -9.89 -0.18
CA ASP A 361 -15.21 -10.71 0.90
C ASP A 361 -15.52 -9.81 2.10
N PRO A 362 -16.81 -9.64 2.48
CA PRO A 362 -17.21 -8.85 3.64
C PRO A 362 -16.59 -9.31 4.96
N ASP A 363 -16.29 -10.59 5.10
CA ASP A 363 -15.72 -11.16 6.33
C ASP A 363 -14.31 -10.60 6.59
N CYS A 364 -13.64 -10.07 5.56
CA CYS A 364 -12.36 -9.38 5.69
C CYS A 364 -12.44 -8.06 6.48
N LEU A 365 -13.64 -7.50 6.71
CA LEU A 365 -13.85 -6.26 7.49
C LEU A 365 -14.32 -6.50 8.92
N THR A 366 -14.79 -7.70 9.26
CA THR A 366 -15.52 -7.97 10.52
C THR A 366 -14.80 -8.88 11.50
N ASP A 367 -13.54 -9.22 11.23
CA ASP A 367 -12.72 -10.12 12.05
C ASP A 367 -11.74 -9.42 13.00
#